data_AF-A0A959F568-F1
#
_entry.id   AF-A0A959F568-F1
#
_cell.length_a   1.000
_cell.length_b   1.000
_cell.length_c   1.000
_cell.angle_alpha   90.00
_cell.angle_beta   90.00
_cell.angle_gamma   90.00
#
_symmetry.space_group_name_H-M   'P 1'
#
loop_
_entity.id
_entity.type
_entity.pdbx_description
1 polymer ?
#
loop_
_entity_poly.entity_id
_entity_poly.type
_entity_poly.pdbx_seq_one_letter_code
_entity_poly.pdbx_strand_id
1 'polypeptide(L)'
;MSRLFIYRCLIAVGMLSLGACVNDVDLELPIETGVGLSIRGTLSVGDSTMVSVRITSLSDAQNSGFAHPVRDASVVVVDDRGRGLDVPMVEDGWYRTVVMGNYPVQVGRSYQLSVSTTDGRNYISDLEPLHGVPEPERIDVDQYTKKVINDAGNVIEQEFLRFLVTTSLSDPQSGSRSFLKWDFVGTY
;
A
#
# COMPACT_ATOMS: atom_id res chain seq x y z
N MET A 1 2.75 -1.04 -68.54
CA MET A 1 3.44 -1.88 -67.53
C MET A 1 3.07 -1.54 -66.07
N SER A 2 1.93 -0.90 -65.76
CA SER A 2 1.70 -0.39 -64.38
C SER A 2 0.46 -0.89 -63.64
N ARG A 3 -0.59 -1.38 -64.29
CA ARG A 3 -1.82 -1.79 -63.57
C ARG A 3 -1.77 -3.22 -63.03
N LEU A 4 -1.17 -4.15 -63.76
CA LEU A 4 -1.05 -5.55 -63.33
C LEU A 4 -0.13 -5.73 -62.10
N PHE A 5 0.89 -4.87 -61.97
CA PHE A 5 1.84 -4.90 -60.85
C PHE A 5 1.20 -4.37 -59.56
N ILE A 6 0.38 -3.30 -59.66
CA ILE A 6 -0.37 -2.73 -58.54
C ILE A 6 -1.38 -3.73 -57.97
N TYR A 7 -2.11 -4.46 -58.84
CA TYR A 7 -3.05 -5.50 -58.38
C TYR A 7 -2.33 -6.66 -57.67
N ARG A 8 -1.15 -7.06 -58.14
CA ARG A 8 -0.34 -8.10 -57.47
C ARG A 8 0.17 -7.66 -56.09
N CYS A 9 0.58 -6.39 -55.95
CA CYS A 9 0.95 -5.84 -54.64
C CYS A 9 -0.25 -5.73 -53.69
N LEU A 10 -1.42 -5.29 -54.16
CA LEU A 10 -2.63 -5.19 -53.34
C LEU A 10 -3.12 -6.57 -52.86
N ILE A 11 -3.06 -7.59 -53.71
CA ILE A 11 -3.41 -8.96 -53.33
C ILE A 11 -2.40 -9.51 -52.31
N ALA A 12 -1.10 -9.24 -52.50
CA ALA A 12 -0.07 -9.67 -51.56
C ALA A 12 -0.20 -9.00 -50.18
N VAL A 13 -0.54 -7.71 -50.13
CA VAL A 13 -0.76 -6.98 -48.87
C VAL A 13 -2.05 -7.44 -48.18
N GLY A 14 -3.13 -7.69 -48.94
CA GLY A 14 -4.38 -8.23 -48.40
C GLY A 14 -4.26 -9.66 -47.86
N MET A 15 -3.39 -10.49 -48.45
CA MET A 15 -3.08 -11.82 -47.90
C MET A 15 -2.23 -11.74 -46.62
N LEU A 16 -1.39 -10.72 -46.46
CA LEU A 16 -0.58 -10.55 -45.25
C LEU A 16 -1.40 -10.16 -44.01
N SER A 17 -2.53 -9.45 -44.19
CA SER A 17 -3.37 -9.01 -43.08
C SER A 17 -4.26 -10.10 -42.48
N LEU A 18 -4.40 -11.25 -43.13
CA LEU A 18 -5.20 -12.39 -42.64
C LEU A 18 -4.42 -13.30 -41.66
N GLY A 19 -3.11 -13.08 -41.51
CA GLY A 19 -2.25 -13.83 -40.59
C GLY A 19 -1.98 -13.14 -39.25
N ALA A 20 -2.56 -11.96 -38.99
CA ALA A 20 -2.45 -11.29 -37.71
C ALA A 20 -3.43 -11.92 -36.70
N CYS A 21 -3.23 -13.19 -36.38
CA CYS A 21 -3.87 -13.83 -35.25
C CYS A 21 -3.27 -13.22 -33.98
N VAL A 22 -4.04 -12.35 -33.33
CA VAL A 22 -3.80 -12.02 -31.93
C VAL A 22 -4.02 -13.32 -31.17
N ASN A 23 -2.95 -13.92 -30.67
CA ASN A 23 -3.07 -15.05 -29.77
C ASN A 23 -3.66 -14.53 -28.47
N ASP A 24 -4.83 -15.07 -28.10
CA ASP A 24 -5.37 -14.85 -26.76
C ASP A 24 -4.37 -15.40 -25.75
N VAL A 25 -3.96 -14.54 -24.83
CA VAL A 25 -3.15 -14.94 -23.69
C VAL A 25 -4.10 -15.62 -22.71
N ASP A 26 -4.14 -16.95 -22.76
CA ASP A 26 -4.86 -17.75 -21.77
C ASP A 26 -4.05 -17.75 -20.47
N LEU A 27 -4.37 -16.80 -19.60
CA LEU A 27 -3.85 -16.78 -18.25
C LEU A 27 -4.67 -17.77 -17.44
N GLU A 28 -4.11 -18.97 -17.22
CA GLU A 28 -4.60 -19.91 -16.23
C GLU A 28 -4.46 -19.26 -14.85
N LEU A 29 -5.49 -18.49 -14.44
CA LEU A 29 -5.59 -17.98 -13.09
C LEU A 29 -5.87 -19.18 -12.19
N PRO A 30 -5.02 -19.45 -11.18
CA PRO A 30 -5.32 -20.49 -10.22
C PRO A 30 -6.67 -20.14 -9.59
N ILE A 31 -7.65 -21.03 -9.76
CA ILE A 31 -8.94 -20.94 -9.07
C ILE A 31 -8.66 -21.34 -7.62
N GLU A 32 -8.07 -20.44 -6.83
CA GLU A 32 -8.07 -20.61 -5.40
C GLU A 32 -9.53 -20.51 -4.93
N THR A 33 -10.08 -21.63 -4.44
CA THR A 33 -11.45 -21.75 -3.95
C THR A 33 -11.62 -21.10 -2.58
N GLY A 34 -11.09 -19.89 -2.40
CA GLY A 34 -11.13 -19.13 -1.15
C GLY A 34 -11.16 -17.64 -1.43
N VAL A 35 -12.02 -16.92 -0.71
CA VAL A 35 -11.95 -15.46 -0.67
C VAL A 35 -10.63 -15.10 0.01
N GLY A 36 -9.65 -14.69 -0.79
CA GLY A 36 -8.37 -14.20 -0.30
C GLY A 36 -8.58 -13.00 0.63
N LEU A 37 -7.67 -12.78 1.58
CA LEU A 37 -7.75 -11.65 2.50
C LEU A 37 -6.49 -10.80 2.39
N SER A 38 -6.67 -9.49 2.47
CA SER A 38 -5.60 -8.52 2.69
C SER A 38 -5.74 -7.98 4.11
N ILE A 39 -4.76 -8.29 4.96
CA ILE A 39 -4.63 -7.78 6.32
C ILE A 39 -3.43 -6.84 6.35
N ARG A 40 -3.65 -5.58 6.72
CA ARG A 40 -2.58 -4.57 6.85
C ARG A 40 -2.63 -3.94 8.23
N GLY A 41 -1.59 -4.14 9.02
CA GLY A 41 -1.41 -3.50 10.33
C GLY A 41 -0.39 -2.35 10.28
N THR A 42 -0.54 -1.40 11.18
CA THR A 42 0.43 -0.33 11.44
C THR A 42 0.43 -0.03 12.94
N LEU A 43 1.61 -0.12 13.55
CA LEU A 43 1.87 0.33 14.92
C LEU A 43 2.76 1.57 14.85
N SER A 44 2.26 2.70 15.30
CA SER A 44 2.99 3.98 15.25
C SER A 44 3.21 4.51 16.66
N VAL A 45 4.43 4.95 16.95
CA VAL A 45 4.83 5.60 18.21
C VAL A 45 5.14 7.07 17.93
N GLY A 46 4.58 7.96 18.74
CA GLY A 46 4.73 9.41 18.67
C GLY A 46 4.05 10.04 19.90
N ASP A 47 3.41 11.20 19.73
CA ASP A 47 2.64 11.86 20.81
C ASP A 47 1.55 10.95 21.41
N SER A 48 1.02 10.04 20.61
CA SER A 48 0.15 8.96 21.04
C SER A 48 0.51 7.69 20.29
N THR A 49 0.66 6.60 21.02
CA THR A 49 0.89 5.30 20.39
C THR A 49 -0.43 4.77 19.84
N MET A 50 -0.46 4.46 18.55
CA MET A 50 -1.68 4.03 17.86
C MET A 50 -1.45 2.72 17.11
N VAL A 51 -2.45 1.86 17.14
CA VAL A 51 -2.55 0.69 16.28
C VAL A 51 -3.69 0.91 15.30
N SER A 52 -3.44 0.64 14.03
CA SER A 52 -4.44 0.68 12.97
C SER A 52 -4.31 -0.56 12.10
N VAL A 53 -5.41 -1.27 11.90
CA VAL A 53 -5.47 -2.50 11.09
C VAL A 53 -6.61 -2.39 10.11
N ARG A 54 -6.35 -2.73 8.85
CA ARG A 54 -7.34 -2.82 7.78
C ARG A 54 -7.45 -4.26 7.30
N ILE A 55 -8.66 -4.79 7.25
CA ILE A 55 -8.96 -6.14 6.78
C ILE A 55 -9.99 -6.06 5.65
N THR A 56 -9.61 -6.55 4.48
CA THR A 56 -10.48 -6.59 3.30
C THR A 56 -10.38 -7.94 2.61
N SER A 57 -11.49 -8.43 2.07
CA SER A 57 -11.47 -9.53 1.12
C SER A 57 -10.89 -9.08 -0.21
N LEU A 58 -10.14 -9.96 -0.83
CA LEU A 58 -9.78 -9.89 -2.24
C LEU A 58 -11.01 -10.33 -3.03
N SER A 59 -11.40 -9.54 -4.03
CA SER A 59 -12.45 -9.91 -4.96
C SER A 59 -11.99 -11.09 -5.80
N ASP A 60 -12.89 -12.04 -6.01
CA ASP A 60 -12.80 -12.97 -7.11
C ASP A 60 -12.98 -12.19 -8.42
N ALA A 61 -12.14 -12.49 -9.42
CA ALA A 61 -12.23 -11.85 -10.73
C ALA A 61 -13.62 -11.99 -11.40
N GLN A 62 -14.47 -12.88 -10.88
CA GLN A 62 -15.80 -13.17 -11.37
C GLN A 62 -16.93 -12.36 -10.70
N ASN A 63 -16.78 -11.86 -9.46
CA ASN A 63 -17.81 -11.06 -8.81
C ASN A 63 -17.33 -9.66 -8.45
N SER A 64 -17.85 -8.69 -9.20
CA SER A 64 -17.83 -7.23 -8.92
C SER A 64 -16.49 -6.52 -8.79
N GLY A 65 -15.33 -7.18 -8.70
CA GLY A 65 -14.02 -6.51 -8.68
C GLY A 65 -13.75 -5.65 -7.44
N PHE A 66 -14.71 -5.49 -6.52
CA PHE A 66 -14.57 -4.67 -5.32
C PHE A 66 -14.15 -5.50 -4.11
N ALA A 67 -13.11 -5.04 -3.41
CA ALA A 67 -12.72 -5.57 -2.12
C ALA A 67 -13.78 -5.22 -1.06
N HIS A 68 -14.23 -6.20 -0.27
CA HIS A 68 -15.22 -5.97 0.78
C HIS A 68 -14.56 -5.91 2.16
N PRO A 69 -14.99 -5.03 3.07
CA PRO A 69 -14.47 -5.00 4.43
C PRO A 69 -14.85 -6.27 5.19
N VAL A 70 -13.91 -6.83 5.97
CA VAL A 70 -14.19 -7.94 6.88
C VAL A 70 -14.61 -7.41 8.24
N ARG A 71 -15.83 -7.74 8.65
CA ARG A 71 -16.43 -7.33 9.92
C ARG A 71 -16.19 -8.37 11.01
N ASP A 72 -16.28 -7.92 12.25
CA ASP A 72 -16.35 -8.76 13.46
C ASP A 72 -15.17 -9.73 13.63
N ALA A 73 -14.00 -9.40 13.08
CA ALA A 73 -12.77 -10.14 13.35
C ALA A 73 -12.23 -9.79 14.74
N SER A 74 -11.65 -10.77 15.43
CA SER A 74 -10.85 -10.54 16.63
C SER A 74 -9.45 -10.14 16.19
N VAL A 75 -9.00 -8.94 16.60
CA VAL A 75 -7.69 -8.40 16.24
C VAL A 75 -6.90 -8.12 17.50
N VAL A 76 -5.73 -8.74 17.61
CA VAL A 76 -4.85 -8.63 18.78
C VAL A 76 -3.43 -8.35 18.30
N VAL A 77 -2.79 -7.32 18.87
CA VAL A 77 -1.35 -7.14 18.76
C VAL A 77 -0.68 -7.84 19.91
N VAL A 78 0.31 -8.68 19.64
CA VAL A 78 1.03 -9.46 20.65
C VAL A 78 2.50 -9.04 20.67
N ASP A 79 3.06 -8.78 21.84
CA ASP A 79 4.49 -8.49 21.99
C ASP A 79 5.33 -9.77 22.10
N ASP A 80 6.66 -9.64 22.00
CA ASP A 80 7.63 -10.73 22.16
C ASP A 80 7.63 -11.42 23.55
N ARG A 81 6.80 -10.95 24.49
CA ARG A 81 6.56 -11.60 25.80
C ARG A 81 5.19 -12.28 25.88
N GLY A 82 4.44 -12.32 24.78
CA GLY A 82 3.12 -12.93 24.70
C GLY A 82 2.00 -12.08 25.32
N ARG A 83 2.24 -10.81 25.65
CA ARG A 83 1.18 -9.92 26.12
C ARG A 83 0.36 -9.49 24.92
N GLY A 84 -0.96 -9.52 25.03
CA GLY A 84 -1.89 -9.09 23.99
C GLY A 84 -2.49 -7.71 24.25
N LEU A 85 -2.75 -6.98 23.18
CA LEU A 85 -3.54 -5.76 23.14
C LEU A 85 -4.68 -5.95 22.13
N ASP A 86 -5.91 -5.90 22.62
CA ASP A 86 -7.10 -5.96 21.77
C ASP A 86 -7.26 -4.66 20.96
N VAL A 87 -7.58 -4.82 19.68
CA VAL A 87 -7.79 -3.71 18.74
C VAL A 87 -9.25 -3.76 18.26
N PRO A 88 -10.15 -2.94 18.81
CA PRO A 88 -11.57 -2.98 18.46
C PRO A 88 -11.81 -2.43 17.05
N MET A 89 -12.89 -2.90 16.43
CA MET A 89 -13.39 -2.35 15.18
C MET A 89 -13.98 -0.96 15.42
N VAL A 90 -13.57 0.01 14.61
CA VAL A 90 -14.09 1.39 14.66
C VAL A 90 -14.99 1.69 13.45
N GLU A 91 -14.70 1.08 12.32
CA GLU A 91 -15.48 1.14 11.08
C GLU A 91 -15.37 -0.20 10.35
N ASP A 92 -16.21 -0.44 9.36
CA ASP A 92 -16.19 -1.68 8.58
C ASP A 92 -14.79 -2.00 8.03
N GLY A 93 -14.21 -3.11 8.50
CA GLY A 93 -12.87 -3.55 8.08
C GLY A 93 -11.73 -2.71 8.66
N TRP A 94 -12.00 -1.74 9.53
CA TRP A 94 -11.00 -0.91 10.21
C TRP A 94 -11.04 -1.13 11.71
N TYR A 95 -9.89 -1.51 12.25
CA TYR A 95 -9.68 -1.77 13.67
C TYR A 95 -8.63 -0.80 14.17
N ARG A 96 -8.94 -0.05 15.23
CA ARG A 96 -8.04 0.98 15.74
C ARG A 96 -8.10 1.09 17.24
N THR A 97 -6.96 1.32 17.86
CA THR A 97 -6.87 1.69 19.27
C THR A 97 -5.72 2.64 19.53
N VAL A 98 -5.90 3.50 20.53
CA VAL A 98 -4.81 4.26 21.12
C VAL A 98 -4.33 3.47 22.32
N VAL A 99 -3.04 3.15 22.35
CA VAL A 99 -2.45 2.36 23.43
C VAL A 99 -2.42 3.20 24.69
N MET A 100 -3.14 2.77 25.72
CA MET A 100 -3.19 3.42 27.03
C MET A 100 -2.78 2.43 28.13
N GLY A 101 -2.12 2.91 29.18
CA GLY A 101 -1.86 2.14 30.41
C GLY A 101 -0.82 1.02 30.26
N ASN A 102 -1.21 -0.21 30.64
CA ASN A 102 -0.30 -1.31 31.00
C ASN A 102 0.31 -2.10 29.83
N TYR A 103 0.11 -1.66 28.60
CA TYR A 103 0.74 -2.24 27.41
C TYR A 103 1.84 -1.29 26.88
N PRO A 104 3.03 -1.26 27.50
CA PRO A 104 4.10 -0.37 27.08
C PRO A 104 4.66 -0.85 25.74
N VAL A 105 4.29 -0.16 24.66
CA VAL A 105 4.96 -0.29 23.38
C VAL A 105 6.33 0.34 23.49
N GLN A 106 7.36 -0.37 23.06
CA GLN A 106 8.76 0.01 23.20
C GLN A 106 9.46 -0.21 21.87
N VAL A 107 10.15 0.84 21.43
CA VAL A 107 11.06 0.77 20.28
C VAL A 107 12.14 -0.29 20.58
N GLY A 108 12.53 -1.03 19.56
CA GLY A 108 13.49 -2.14 19.64
C GLY A 108 12.87 -3.48 20.03
N ARG A 109 11.62 -3.52 20.50
CA ARG A 109 10.88 -4.78 20.73
C ARG A 109 10.15 -5.22 19.47
N SER A 110 9.76 -6.49 19.43
CA SER A 110 9.03 -7.06 18.29
C SER A 110 7.56 -7.30 18.61
N TYR A 111 6.73 -7.14 17.59
CA TYR A 111 5.28 -7.25 17.69
C TYR A 111 4.75 -8.07 16.53
N GLN A 112 3.68 -8.83 16.79
CA GLN A 112 2.96 -9.57 15.78
C GLN A 112 1.48 -9.22 15.82
N LEU A 113 0.82 -9.37 14.68
CA LEU A 113 -0.61 -9.20 14.53
C LEU A 113 -1.28 -10.58 14.47
N SER A 114 -2.27 -10.79 15.33
CA SER A 114 -3.13 -11.98 15.35
C SER A 114 -4.54 -11.57 14.97
N VAL A 115 -5.09 -12.21 13.94
CA VAL A 115 -6.44 -11.94 13.42
C VAL A 115 -7.22 -13.25 13.34
N SER A 116 -8.36 -13.31 14.01
CA SER A 116 -9.31 -14.43 13.92
C SER A 116 -10.59 -13.94 13.27
N THR A 117 -10.93 -14.47 12.11
CA THR A 117 -12.14 -14.09 11.36
C THR A 117 -13.35 -14.92 11.79
N THR A 118 -14.56 -14.42 11.51
CA THR A 118 -15.82 -15.07 11.89
C THR A 118 -16.07 -16.41 11.21
N ASP A 119 -15.41 -16.67 10.09
CA ASP A 119 -15.39 -17.96 9.39
C ASP A 119 -14.41 -18.98 10.01
N GLY A 120 -13.77 -18.63 11.14
CA GLY A 120 -12.90 -19.51 11.91
C GLY A 120 -11.45 -19.57 11.41
N ARG A 121 -11.07 -18.77 10.41
CA ARG A 121 -9.67 -18.68 9.97
C ARG A 121 -8.85 -17.80 10.92
N ASN A 122 -7.62 -18.22 11.18
CA ASN A 122 -6.68 -17.50 12.04
C ASN A 122 -5.43 -17.14 11.23
N TYR A 123 -5.04 -15.87 11.31
CA TYR A 123 -3.87 -15.32 10.63
C TYR A 123 -2.95 -14.71 11.67
N ILE A 124 -1.68 -15.08 11.63
CA ILE A 124 -0.66 -14.60 12.56
C ILE A 124 0.51 -14.11 11.70
N SER A 125 0.90 -12.85 11.88
CA SER A 125 2.12 -12.34 11.26
C SER A 125 3.35 -12.87 11.99
N ASP A 126 4.50 -12.80 11.32
CA ASP A 126 5.77 -12.92 12.02
C ASP A 126 5.95 -11.77 13.02
N LEU A 127 6.84 -11.97 13.99
CA LEU A 127 7.29 -10.91 14.89
C LEU A 127 8.16 -9.92 14.12
N GLU A 128 7.69 -8.68 14.02
CA GLU A 128 8.42 -7.60 13.37
C GLU A 128 8.96 -6.61 14.40
N PRO A 129 10.25 -6.23 14.31
CA PRO A 129 10.84 -5.25 15.22
C PRO A 129 10.27 -3.86 14.97
N LEU A 130 9.91 -3.17 16.05
CA LEU A 130 9.55 -1.76 16.00
C LEU A 130 10.82 -0.91 15.96
N HIS A 131 11.16 -0.43 14.78
CA HIS A 131 12.35 0.39 14.55
C HIS A 131 12.22 1.79 15.12
N GLY A 132 13.34 2.36 15.57
CA GLY A 132 13.42 3.75 15.95
C GLY A 132 13.40 4.65 14.72
N VAL A 133 12.85 5.85 14.87
CA VAL A 133 12.92 6.89 13.84
C VAL A 133 13.73 8.06 14.41
N PRO A 134 14.76 8.54 13.70
CA PRO A 134 15.49 9.72 14.11
C PRO A 134 14.61 10.97 13.99
N GLU A 135 14.73 11.87 14.95
CA GLU A 135 14.05 13.17 14.85
C GLU A 135 14.66 14.00 13.69
N PRO A 136 13.83 14.76 12.96
CA PRO A 136 14.34 15.72 11.98
C PRO A 136 15.21 16.78 12.66
N GLU A 137 16.42 16.97 12.16
CA GLU A 137 17.34 18.00 12.65
C GLU A 137 16.90 19.39 12.17
N ARG A 138 16.41 19.44 10.92
CA ARG A 138 15.98 20.68 10.27
C ARG A 138 14.96 20.40 9.18
N ILE A 139 13.96 21.28 9.11
CA ILE A 139 12.97 21.30 8.03
C ILE A 139 12.96 22.71 7.45
N ASP A 140 13.27 22.84 6.16
CA ASP A 140 13.15 24.10 5.43
C ASP A 140 12.00 24.03 4.42
N VAL A 141 11.42 25.19 4.14
CA VAL A 141 10.36 25.35 3.15
C VAL A 141 10.76 26.43 2.17
N ASP A 142 10.85 26.05 0.90
CA ASP A 142 11.11 26.98 -0.20
C ASP A 142 9.91 27.05 -1.14
N GLN A 143 9.63 28.23 -1.66
CA GLN A 143 8.76 28.40 -2.82
C GLN A 143 9.57 28.29 -4.10
N TYR A 144 9.04 27.59 -5.10
CA TYR A 144 9.63 27.56 -6.43
C TYR A 144 8.57 27.49 -7.52
N THR A 145 8.88 28.06 -8.68
CA THR A 145 8.00 28.03 -9.84
C THR A 145 8.42 26.90 -10.78
N LYS A 146 7.45 26.11 -11.25
CA LYS A 146 7.67 25.07 -12.25
C LYS A 146 6.73 25.27 -13.43
N LYS A 147 7.23 25.01 -14.64
CA LYS A 147 6.41 24.94 -15.84
C LYS A 147 5.63 23.64 -15.86
N VAL A 148 4.30 23.71 -15.92
CA VAL A 148 3.38 22.57 -15.97
C VAL A 148 2.40 22.74 -17.13
N ILE A 149 1.81 21.63 -17.57
CA ILE A 149 0.78 21.65 -18.62
C ILE A 149 -0.58 21.69 -17.93
N ASN A 150 -1.42 22.68 -18.27
CA ASN A 150 -2.79 22.74 -17.75
C ASN A 150 -3.76 21.86 -18.57
N ASP A 151 -5.00 21.73 -18.11
CA ASP A 151 -6.04 20.91 -18.78
C ASP A 151 -6.31 21.33 -20.24
N ALA A 152 -6.00 22.58 -20.59
CA ALA A 152 -6.11 23.11 -21.95
C ALA A 152 -4.86 22.87 -22.82
N GLY A 153 -3.86 22.14 -22.31
CA GLY A 153 -2.62 21.82 -23.04
C GLY A 153 -1.59 22.95 -23.08
N ASN A 154 -1.81 24.06 -22.37
CA ASN A 154 -0.88 25.19 -22.35
C ASN A 154 0.19 24.98 -21.28
N VAL A 155 1.42 25.41 -21.58
CA VAL A 155 2.50 25.48 -20.58
C VAL A 155 2.30 26.74 -19.74
N ILE A 156 2.01 26.56 -18.45
CA ILE A 156 1.87 27.64 -17.48
C ILE A 156 2.96 27.54 -16.41
N GLU A 157 3.27 28.67 -15.78
CA GLU A 157 4.09 28.70 -14.58
C GLU A 157 3.20 28.54 -13.35
N GLN A 158 3.49 27.54 -12.52
CA GLN A 158 2.76 27.26 -11.30
C GLN A 158 3.72 27.27 -10.11
N GLU A 159 3.28 27.87 -9.02
CA GLU A 159 4.02 27.94 -7.76
C GLU A 159 3.85 26.64 -6.97
N PHE A 160 4.95 26.15 -6.40
CA PHE A 160 5.02 24.96 -5.57
C PHE A 160 5.78 25.25 -4.29
N LEU A 161 5.41 24.54 -3.22
CA LEU A 161 6.22 24.43 -2.02
C LEU A 161 7.16 23.23 -2.13
N ARG A 162 8.39 23.41 -1.70
CA ARG A 162 9.40 22.36 -1.56
C ARG A 162 9.79 22.27 -0.09
N PHE A 163 9.59 21.09 0.48
CA PHE A 163 10.03 20.76 1.82
C PHE A 163 11.39 20.06 1.73
N LEU A 164 12.37 20.55 2.47
CA LEU A 164 13.70 19.97 2.58
C LEU A 164 13.87 19.49 4.02
N VAL A 165 14.02 18.18 4.21
CA VAL A 165 14.19 17.59 5.54
C VAL A 165 15.60 17.06 5.69
N THR A 166 16.32 17.57 6.69
CA THR A 166 17.63 17.07 7.12
C THR A 166 17.41 16.19 8.35
N THR A 167 17.83 14.92 8.27
CA THR A 167 17.72 13.97 9.38
C THR A 167 18.79 12.89 9.24
N SER A 168 19.16 12.28 10.36
CA SER A 168 20.06 11.13 10.40
C SER A 168 19.47 9.96 9.60
N LEU A 169 20.34 9.21 8.92
CA LEU A 169 19.98 7.95 8.25
C LEU A 169 20.28 6.73 9.12
N SER A 170 20.55 6.94 10.41
CA SER A 170 20.80 5.89 11.39
C SER A 170 19.75 5.91 12.50
N ASP A 171 19.37 4.72 12.95
CA ASP A 171 18.44 4.51 14.05
C ASP A 171 19.12 4.99 15.35
N PRO A 172 18.50 5.88 16.13
CA PRO A 172 19.11 6.47 17.32
C PRO A 172 19.37 5.46 18.43
N GLN A 173 18.66 4.32 18.46
CA GLN A 173 18.83 3.28 19.47
C GLN A 173 19.82 2.20 19.03
N SER A 174 19.69 1.71 17.80
CA SER A 174 20.50 0.58 17.32
C SER A 174 21.76 1.00 16.57
N GLY A 175 21.84 2.25 16.08
CA GLY A 175 22.90 2.73 15.19
C GLY A 175 22.87 2.11 13.79
N SER A 176 21.91 1.21 13.52
CA SER A 176 21.71 0.60 12.21
C SER A 176 21.08 1.59 11.23
N ARG A 177 21.01 1.24 9.94
CA ARG A 177 20.42 2.12 8.93
C ARG A 177 18.91 2.29 9.16
N SER A 178 18.45 3.54 9.21
CA SER A 178 17.03 3.89 9.26
C SER A 178 16.35 3.74 7.90
N PHE A 179 15.11 3.28 7.92
CA PHE A 179 14.21 3.30 6.76
C PHE A 179 13.19 4.41 6.95
N LEU A 180 13.29 5.44 6.12
CA LEU A 180 12.47 6.65 6.24
C LEU A 180 11.44 6.69 5.11
N LYS A 181 10.20 6.96 5.49
CA LYS A 181 9.08 7.23 4.57
C LYS A 181 8.47 8.56 4.97
N TRP A 182 8.21 9.41 3.98
CA TRP A 182 7.55 10.69 4.16
C TRP A 182 6.12 10.60 3.65
N ASP A 183 5.16 10.95 4.49
CA ASP A 183 3.74 11.10 4.13
C ASP A 183 3.35 12.57 4.27
N PHE A 184 2.70 13.13 3.25
CA PHE A 184 2.20 14.50 3.25
C PHE A 184 0.68 14.48 3.42
N VAL A 185 0.17 15.18 4.44
CA VAL A 185 -1.27 15.34 4.66
C VAL A 185 -1.62 16.81 4.43
N GLY A 186 -2.36 17.08 3.36
CA GLY A 186 -2.91 18.41 3.08
C GLY A 186 -4.26 18.58 3.76
N THR A 187 -4.45 19.68 4.47
CA THR A 187 -5.76 20.12 4.98
C THR A 187 -6.26 21.28 4.13
N TYR A 188 -7.50 21.21 3.67
CA TYR A 188 -8.17 22.24 2.86
C TYR A 188 -9.11 23.11 3.70
#